data_AF-A0A8J4WQR3-F1
#
_entry.id   AF-A0A8J4WQR3-F1
#
_cell.length_a   1.000
_cell.length_b   1.000
_cell.length_c   1.000
_cell.angle_alpha   90.00
_cell.angle_beta   90.00
_cell.angle_gamma   90.00
#
_symmetry.space_group_name_H-M   'P 1'
#
loop_
_entity.id
_entity.type
_entity.pdbx_description
1 polymer ?
#
loop_
_entity_poly.entity_id
_entity_poly.type
_entity_poly.pdbx_seq_one_letter_code
_entity_poly.pdbx_strand_id
1 'polypeptide(L)' 'QVSSVKVSYSCLSPGVMKVFCSADGDNLRFNWTPDLNKTLQLENRTSTLTLDKDHHGNVTCSVENHVSRDHITTELHPCP' A
#
# COMPACT_ATOMS: atom_id res chain seq x y z
N GLN A 1 -12.16 14.56 6.74
CA GLN A 1 -10.74 14.44 7.11
C GLN A 1 -10.37 12.97 7.02
N VAL A 2 -9.16 12.66 6.54
CA VAL A 2 -8.62 11.29 6.47
C VAL A 2 -8.29 10.83 7.89
N SER A 3 -8.80 9.65 8.29
CA SER A 3 -8.46 9.02 9.56
C SER A 3 -7.10 8.31 9.49
N SER A 4 -6.68 7.69 10.59
CA SER A 4 -5.40 6.96 10.64
C SER A 4 -5.32 5.87 9.58
N VAL A 5 -4.33 5.98 8.70
CA VAL A 5 -4.06 5.00 7.65
C VAL A 5 -3.53 3.70 8.27
N LYS A 6 -4.04 2.57 7.80
CA LYS A 6 -3.61 1.23 8.20
C LYS A 6 -3.18 0.43 6.98
N VAL A 7 -2.10 -0.34 7.14
CA VAL A 7 -1.62 -1.28 6.12
C VAL A 7 -1.64 -2.69 6.69
N SER A 8 -2.09 -3.63 5.88
CA SER A 8 -2.00 -5.07 6.15
C SER A 8 -1.63 -5.80 4.88
N TYR A 9 -1.17 -7.05 4.98
CA TYR A 9 -0.86 -7.86 3.80
C TYR A 9 -1.16 -9.33 4.05
N SER A 10 -1.39 -10.07 2.98
CA SER A 10 -1.57 -11.51 2.99
C SER A 10 -0.78 -12.18 1.87
N CYS A 11 -0.30 -13.39 2.12
CA CYS A 11 0.39 -14.21 1.13
C CYS A 11 -0.64 -14.94 0.26
N LEU A 12 -0.51 -14.80 -1.06
CA LEU A 12 -1.36 -15.50 -2.03
C LEU A 12 -0.69 -16.80 -2.51
N SER A 13 0.62 -16.76 -2.71
CA SER A 13 1.48 -17.89 -3.07
C SER A 13 2.92 -17.59 -2.64
N PRO A 14 3.86 -18.56 -2.71
CA PRO A 14 5.27 -18.29 -2.41
C PRO A 14 5.78 -17.12 -3.26
N GLY A 15 6.38 -16.12 -2.62
CA GLY A 15 6.86 -14.90 -3.26
C GLY A 15 5.78 -13.99 -3.88
N VAL A 16 4.49 -14.20 -3.60
CA VAL A 16 3.40 -13.31 -4.05
C VAL A 16 2.54 -12.90 -2.87
N MET A 17 2.46 -11.59 -2.64
CA MET A 17 1.66 -11.01 -1.57
C MET A 17 0.68 -9.96 -2.08
N LYS A 18 -0.42 -9.82 -1.34
CA LYS A 18 -1.43 -8.78 -1.55
C LYS A 18 -1.45 -7.86 -0.35
N VAL A 19 -1.11 -6.60 -0.58
CA VAL A 19 -1.08 -5.54 0.43
C VAL A 19 -2.37 -4.75 0.33
N PHE A 20 -2.92 -4.40 1.48
CA PHE A 20 -4.14 -3.64 1.65
C PHE A 20 -3.85 -2.39 2.46
N CYS A 21 -4.47 -1.28 2.08
CA CYS A 21 -4.44 -0.02 2.80
C CYS A 21 -5.85 0.47 3.04
N SER A 22 -6.15 0.89 4.25
CA SER A 22 -7.45 1.41 4.63
C SER A 22 -7.32 2.69 5.45
N ALA A 23 -8.30 3.56 5.28
CA ALA A 23 -8.53 4.74 6.09
C ALA A 23 -10.02 5.07 6.01
N ASP A 24 -10.53 5.82 6.98
CA ASP A 24 -11.88 6.37 6.97
C ASP A 24 -11.86 7.80 6.46
N GLY A 25 -12.91 8.18 5.73
CA GLY A 25 -13.07 9.50 5.18
C GLY A 25 -13.93 9.49 3.92
N ASP A 26 -14.14 10.67 3.36
CA ASP A 26 -14.92 10.87 2.15
C ASP A 26 -14.03 10.90 0.91
N ASN A 27 -14.48 10.26 -0.17
CA ASN A 27 -13.86 10.29 -1.50
C ASN A 27 -12.32 10.09 -1.49
N LEU A 28 -11.87 9.08 -0.74
CA LEU A 28 -10.46 8.80 -0.52
C LEU A 28 -9.76 8.39 -1.83
N ARG A 29 -8.54 8.89 -2.01
CA ARG A 29 -7.61 8.47 -3.06
C ARG A 29 -6.42 7.80 -2.41
N PHE A 30 -6.09 6.61 -2.89
CA PHE A 30 -4.96 5.82 -2.43
C PHE A 30 -3.82 5.92 -3.43
N ASN A 31 -2.59 6.03 -2.93
CA ASN A 31 -1.39 5.99 -3.73
C ASN A 31 -0.36 5.08 -3.05
N TRP A 32 0.37 4.33 -3.86
CA TRP A 32 1.36 3.37 -3.38
C TRP A 32 2.73 3.77 -3.85
N THR A 33 3.68 3.88 -2.93
CA THR A 33 5.08 4.08 -3.24
C THR A 33 5.87 2.90 -2.68
N PRO A 34 6.22 1.90 -3.52
CA PRO A 34 7.19 0.90 -3.13
C PRO A 34 8.57 1.56 -3.05
N ASP A 35 9.27 1.44 -1.92
CA ASP A 35 10.68 1.89 -1.79
C ASP A 35 11.66 0.89 -2.44
N LEU A 36 11.15 0.18 -3.45
CA LEU A 36 11.86 -0.81 -4.21
C LEU A 36 12.42 -0.07 -5.43
N ASN A 37 13.67 -0.35 -5.79
CA ASN A 37 14.34 0.17 -7.00
C ASN A 37 13.60 -0.11 -8.34
N LYS A 38 12.36 -0.62 -8.29
CA LYS A 38 11.43 -0.72 -9.40
C LYS A 38 10.31 0.28 -9.18
N THR A 39 10.28 1.30 -10.04
CA THR A 39 9.17 2.23 -10.16
C THR A 39 7.93 1.45 -10.65
N LEU A 40 7.21 0.82 -9.73
CA LEU A 40 5.89 0.30 -9.99
C LEU A 40 4.98 1.55 -10.08
N GLN A 41 4.84 2.10 -11.29
CA GLN A 41 3.83 3.13 -11.55
C GLN A 41 2.47 2.45 -11.55
N LEU A 42 1.96 2.14 -10.37
CA LEU A 42 0.62 1.62 -10.21
C LEU A 42 -0.32 2.83 -10.19
N GLU A 43 -0.90 3.16 -11.34
CA GLU A 43 -1.98 4.15 -11.49
C GLU A 43 -3.30 3.67 -10.88
N ASN A 44 -3.25 2.98 -9.74
CA ASN A 44 -4.43 2.44 -9.12
C ASN A 44 -4.71 3.24 -7.86
N ARG A 45 -5.72 4.11 -7.93
CA ARG A 45 -6.43 4.73 -6.78
C ARG A 45 -7.10 3.68 -5.88
N THR A 46 -6.54 2.48 -5.80
CA THR A 46 -7.10 1.33 -5.10
C THR A 46 -6.43 1.18 -3.76
N SER A 47 -7.22 0.79 -2.78
CA SER A 47 -6.78 0.37 -1.45
C SER A 47 -5.93 -0.90 -1.44
N THR A 48 -5.54 -1.43 -2.59
CA THR A 48 -4.90 -2.75 -2.72
C THR A 48 -3.79 -2.71 -3.74
N LEU A 49 -2.68 -3.40 -3.43
CA LEU A 49 -1.48 -3.57 -4.25
C LEU A 49 -1.09 -5.06 -4.23
N THR A 50 -0.84 -5.65 -5.39
CA THR A 50 -0.28 -7.01 -5.49
C THR A 50 1.19 -6.92 -5.88
N LEU A 51 2.04 -7.63 -5.16
CA LEU A 51 3.48 -7.66 -5.35
C LEU A 51 3.91 -9.07 -5.74
N ASP A 52 4.49 -9.22 -6.94
CA ASP A 52 5.03 -10.47 -7.48
C ASP A 52 6.56 -10.52 -7.34
N LYS A 53 7.11 -11.70 -6.99
CA LYS A 53 8.53 -11.95 -6.62
C LYS A 53 8.74 -11.65 -5.13
N ASP A 54 9.63 -12.40 -4.48
CA ASP A 54 9.99 -12.27 -3.05
C ASP A 54 10.31 -10.82 -2.69
N HIS A 55 9.27 -10.08 -2.33
CA HIS A 55 9.34 -8.66 -2.07
C HIS A 55 9.76 -8.46 -0.63
N HIS A 56 10.96 -7.92 -0.47
CA HIS A 56 11.54 -7.50 0.80
C HIS A 56 11.78 -5.99 0.73
N GLY A 57 11.24 -5.24 1.69
CA GLY A 57 11.46 -3.79 1.78
C GLY A 57 10.23 -3.02 2.23
N ASN A 58 10.31 -1.69 2.14
CA ASN A 58 9.27 -0.81 2.63
C ASN A 58 8.21 -0.53 1.57
N VAL A 59 6.94 -0.54 1.98
CA VAL A 59 5.83 -0.03 1.20
C VAL A 59 5.23 1.16 1.92
N THR A 60 4.99 2.25 1.18
CA THR A 60 4.27 3.41 1.71
C THR A 60 2.91 3.49 1.05
N CYS A 61 1.85 3.49 1.87
CA CYS A 61 0.51 3.87 1.44
C CYS A 61 0.28 5.34 1.80
N SER A 62 -0.09 6.15 0.82
CA SER A 62 -0.56 7.51 1.03
C SER A 62 -2.04 7.59 0.71
N VAL A 63 -2.81 8.22 1.60
CA VAL A 63 -4.25 8.40 1.45
C VAL A 63 -4.58 9.89 1.54
N GLU A 64 -5.32 10.40 0.58
CA GLU A 64 -5.74 11.79 0.55
C GLU A 64 -7.23 11.95 0.23
N ASN A 65 -7.81 13.05 0.71
CA ASN A 65 -9.12 13.53 0.30
C ASN A 65 -9.06 15.03 0.00
N HIS A 66 -10.20 15.65 -0.29
CA HIS A 66 -10.28 17.08 -0.60
C HIS A 66 -9.93 18.01 0.59
N VAL A 67 -9.74 17.46 1.79
CA VAL A 67 -9.49 18.22 3.04
C VAL A 67 -8.08 18.01 3.59
N SER A 68 -7.55 16.79 3.49
CA SER A 68 -6.40 16.32 4.26
C SER A 68 -5.73 15.11 3.59
N ARG A 69 -4.49 14.84 4.01
CA ARG A 69 -3.69 13.70 3.56
C ARG A 69 -2.96 13.06 4.74
N ASP A 70 -2.78 11.76 4.68
CA ASP A 70 -2.03 10.98 5.65
C ASP A 70 -1.31 9.81 4.95
N HIS A 71 -0.32 9.21 5.59
CA HIS A 71 0.43 8.09 5.04
C HIS A 71 1.02 7.20 6.13
N ILE A 72 1.31 5.95 5.76
CA ILE A 72 2.03 5.02 6.61
C ILE A 72 3.00 4.19 5.78
N THR A 73 4.19 3.97 6.33
CA THR A 73 5.21 3.09 5.77
C THR A 73 5.26 1.81 6.59
N THR A 74 5.30 0.66 5.93
CA THR A 74 5.36 -0.66 6.56
C THR A 74 6.41 -1.51 5.86
N GLU A 75 7.22 -2.19 6.66
CA GLU A 75 8.19 -3.16 6.17
C GLU A 75 7.49 -4.47 5.80
N LEU A 76 7.67 -4.90 4.56
CA LEU A 76 7.14 -6.15 4.03
C LEU A 76 8.18 -7.24 4.14
N HIS A 77 7.73 -8.38 4.66
CA HIS A 77 8.53 -9.58 4.79
C HIS A 77 8.15 -10.57 3.67
N PRO A 78 9.10 -11.37 3.15
CA PRO A 78 8.83 -12.33 2.10
C PRO A 78 7.80 -13.37 2.54
N CYS A 79 6.94 -13.76 1.60
CA CYS A 79 5.98 -14.82 1.85
C CYS A 79 6.67 -16.19 1.79
N PRO A 80 6.45 -17.07 2.78
CA PRO A 80 7.02 -18.42 2.78
C PRO A 80 6.50 -19.30 1.65
#